data_AF-A0A2E5KLY3-F1
#
_entry.id   AF-A0A2E5KLY3-F1
#
_cell.length_a   1.000
_cell.length_b   1.000
_cell.length_c   1.000
_cell.angle_alpha   90.00
_cell.angle_beta   90.00
_cell.angle_gamma   90.00
#
_symmetry.space_group_name_H-M   'P 1'
#
loop_
_entity.id
_entity.type
_entity.pdbx_description
1 polymer ?
#
loop_
_entity_poly.entity_id
_entity_poly.type
_entity_poly.pdbx_seq_one_letter_code
_entity_poly.pdbx_strand_id
1 'polypeptide(L)' 'MTDVIFEADKTWEKSSRDELKAQGVNMYEPTEAEMKLWRDGAVNAWKKLKGTFDPKDAERTLADQGMDDIIAKMKKAGVL' A
#
# COMPACT_ATOMS: atom_id res chain seq x y z
N MET A 1 11.68 11.20 12.51
CA MET A 1 12.53 10.84 11.35
C MET A 1 11.75 10.10 10.27
N THR A 2 10.65 9.42 10.62
CA THR A 2 9.70 8.75 9.70
C THR A 2 8.98 9.72 8.76
N ASP A 3 8.55 10.90 9.22
CA ASP A 3 7.79 11.85 8.38
C ASP A 3 8.58 12.33 7.15
N VAL A 4 9.91 12.44 7.26
CA VAL A 4 10.78 12.91 6.17
C VAL A 4 10.90 11.87 5.05
N ILE A 5 10.86 10.57 5.39
CA ILE A 5 10.94 9.48 4.41
C ILE A 5 9.66 9.45 3.57
N PHE A 6 8.49 9.59 4.22
CA PHE A 6 7.22 9.59 3.50
C PHE A 6 7.05 10.80 2.56
N GLU A 7 7.56 11.98 2.93
CA GLU A 7 7.52 13.15 2.05
C GLU A 7 8.50 13.03 0.87
N ALA A 8 9.69 12.44 1.10
CA ALA A 8 10.63 12.12 0.03
C ALA A 8 10.02 11.10 -0.95
N ASP A 9 9.35 10.07 -0.44
CA ASP A 9 8.66 9.05 -1.24
C ASP A 9 7.52 9.65 -2.06
N LYS A 10 6.69 10.53 -1.47
CA LYS A 10 5.63 11.24 -2.21
C LYS A 10 6.19 12.13 -3.31
N THR A 11 7.29 12.83 -3.03
CA THR A 11 7.96 13.69 -4.01
C THR A 11 8.51 12.85 -5.16
N TRP A 12 9.19 11.75 -4.83
CA TRP A 12 9.73 10.81 -5.81
C TRP A 12 8.62 10.14 -6.64
N GLU A 13 7.51 9.73 -6.03
CA GLU A 13 6.37 9.15 -6.75
C GLU A 13 5.80 10.15 -7.76
N LYS A 14 5.61 11.40 -7.34
CA LYS A 14 5.10 12.46 -8.22
C LYS A 14 6.02 12.70 -9.41
N SER A 15 7.32 12.88 -9.16
CA SER A 15 8.31 13.08 -10.22
C SER A 15 8.33 11.90 -11.20
N SER A 16 8.31 10.66 -10.68
CA SER A 16 8.28 9.45 -11.50
C SER A 16 7.02 9.36 -12.36
N ARG A 17 5.86 9.76 -11.81
CA ARG A 17 4.60 9.81 -12.55
C ARG A 17 4.63 10.83 -13.68
N ASP A 18 5.20 12.01 -13.43
CA ASP A 18 5.31 13.06 -14.44
C ASP A 18 6.27 12.65 -15.58
N GLU A 19 7.37 11.98 -15.28
CA GLU A 19 8.30 11.43 -16.27
C GLU A 19 7.63 10.39 -17.18
N LEU A 20 6.88 9.45 -16.60
CA LEU A 20 6.15 8.43 -17.35
C LEU A 20 5.06 9.05 -18.25
N LYS A 21 4.36 10.09 -17.77
CA LYS A 21 3.41 10.85 -18.59
C LYS A 21 4.11 11.55 -19.76
N ALA A 22 5.28 12.14 -19.53
CA ALA A 22 6.08 12.77 -20.58
C ALA A 22 6.57 11.77 -21.64
N GLN A 23 6.80 10.51 -21.25
CA GLN A 23 7.11 9.41 -22.17
C GLN A 23 5.88 8.86 -22.93
N GLY A 24 4.69 9.42 -22.71
CA GLY A 24 3.46 8.99 -23.37
C GLY A 24 2.83 7.72 -22.78
N VAL A 25 3.21 7.32 -21.56
CA VAL A 25 2.60 6.18 -20.88
C VAL A 25 1.18 6.54 -20.45
N ASN A 26 0.19 5.75 -20.89
CA ASN A 26 -1.18 5.90 -20.44
C ASN A 26 -1.32 5.39 -18.99
N MET A 27 -1.59 6.30 -18.07
CA MET A 27 -1.81 5.96 -16.66
C MET A 27 -3.29 5.77 -16.38
N TYR A 28 -3.61 4.60 -15.83
CA TYR A 28 -4.95 4.31 -15.34
C TYR A 28 -5.02 4.54 -13.83
N GLU A 29 -6.02 5.30 -13.40
CA GLU A 29 -6.34 5.52 -11.99
C GLU A 29 -7.57 4.66 -11.64
N PRO A 30 -7.40 3.59 -10.85
CA PRO A 30 -8.52 2.75 -10.45
C PRO A 30 -9.53 3.53 -9.61
N THR A 31 -10.81 3.19 -9.75
CA THR A 31 -11.85 3.70 -8.86
C THR A 31 -11.68 3.14 -7.45
N GLU A 32 -12.31 3.78 -6.46
CA GLU A 32 -12.36 3.25 -5.09
C GLU A 32 -12.95 1.82 -5.02
N ALA A 33 -13.91 1.50 -5.89
CA ALA A 33 -14.49 0.16 -5.96
C ALA A 33 -13.47 -0.88 -6.43
N GLU A 34 -12.65 -0.54 -7.43
CA GLU A 34 -11.58 -1.40 -7.94
C GLU A 34 -10.42 -1.51 -6.94
N MET A 35 -10.06 -0.41 -6.28
CA MET A 35 -9.10 -0.43 -5.19
C MET A 35 -9.56 -1.34 -4.05
N LYS A 36 -10.87 -1.34 -3.73
CA LYS A 36 -11.41 -2.27 -2.73
C LYS A 36 -11.23 -3.73 -3.15
N LEU A 37 -11.52 -4.07 -4.40
CA LEU A 37 -11.31 -5.43 -4.94
C LEU A 37 -9.83 -5.82 -4.88
N TRP A 38 -8.93 -4.90 -5.21
CA TRP A 38 -7.49 -5.10 -5.11
C TRP A 38 -7.06 -5.40 -3.66
N ARG A 39 -7.53 -4.61 -2.69
CA ARG A 39 -7.27 -4.84 -1.25
C ARG A 39 -7.84 -6.16 -0.76
N ASP A 40 -9.04 -6.55 -1.24
CA ASP A 40 -9.65 -7.84 -0.89
C ASP A 40 -8.80 -9.02 -1.42
N GLY A 41 -8.19 -8.88 -2.61
CA GLY A 41 -7.26 -9.86 -3.17
C GLY A 41 -5.94 -9.99 -2.41
N ALA A 42 -5.53 -8.95 -1.67
CA ALA A 42 -4.25 -8.92 -0.98
C ALA A 42 -4.13 -9.97 0.13
N VAL A 43 -5.24 -10.39 0.75
CA VAL A 43 -5.25 -11.32 1.90
C VAL A 43 -4.48 -12.61 1.61
N ASN A 44 -4.64 -13.17 0.41
CA ASN A 44 -3.95 -14.41 0.04
C ASN A 44 -2.43 -14.22 -0.10
N ALA A 45 -1.97 -13.04 -0.54
CA ALA A 45 -0.55 -12.72 -0.59
C ALA A 45 0.02 -12.59 0.84
N TRP A 46 -0.70 -11.90 1.72
CA TRP A 46 -0.32 -11.77 3.13
C TRP A 46 -0.27 -13.12 3.86
N LYS A 47 -1.21 -14.04 3.58
CA LYS A 47 -1.15 -15.43 4.09
C LYS A 47 0.17 -16.13 3.72
N LYS A 48 0.65 -15.95 2.48
CA LYS A 48 1.88 -16.58 1.99
C LYS A 48 3.14 -15.98 2.61
N LEU A 49 3.09 -14.69 2.97
CA LEU A 49 4.20 -13.96 3.59
C LEU A 49 4.16 -14.00 5.12
N LYS A 50 3.16 -14.65 5.73
CA LYS A 50 3.04 -14.70 7.18
C LYS A 50 4.32 -15.28 7.80
N GLY A 51 4.89 -14.54 8.75
CA GLY A 51 6.14 -14.89 9.42
C GLY A 51 7.41 -14.36 8.76
N THR A 52 7.31 -13.69 7.60
CA THR A 52 8.46 -12.99 6.98
C THR A 52 8.59 -11.52 7.41
N PHE A 53 7.68 -11.03 8.24
CA PHE A 53 7.65 -9.67 8.75
C PHE A 53 7.22 -9.67 10.23
N ASP A 54 7.61 -8.64 10.98
CA ASP A 54 7.07 -8.39 12.31
C ASP A 54 5.64 -7.79 12.19
N PRO A 55 4.62 -8.40 12.82
CA PRO A 55 3.25 -7.91 12.69
C PRO A 55 3.01 -6.50 13.23
N LYS A 56 3.75 -6.06 14.27
CA LYS A 56 3.59 -4.73 14.85
C LYS A 56 4.18 -3.67 13.93
N ASP A 57 5.34 -3.96 13.33
CA ASP A 57 5.92 -3.05 12.34
C ASP A 57 5.04 -2.96 11.09
N ALA A 58 4.51 -4.10 10.62
CA ALA A 58 3.59 -4.10 9.49
C ALA A 58 2.29 -3.32 9.79
N GLU A 59 1.71 -3.48 10.99
CA GLU A 59 0.54 -2.71 11.40
C GLU A 59 0.82 -1.20 11.46
N ARG A 60 1.95 -0.81 12.06
CA ARG A 60 2.37 0.60 12.14
C ARG A 60 2.57 1.20 10.76
N THR A 61 3.28 0.51 9.87
CA THR A 61 3.51 0.99 8.51
C THR A 61 2.20 1.15 7.72
N LEU A 62 1.25 0.23 7.88
CA LEU A 62 -0.07 0.36 7.25
C LEU A 62 -0.86 1.54 7.82
N ALA A 63 -0.79 1.79 9.13
CA ALA A 63 -1.48 2.89 9.78
C ALA A 63 -0.89 4.25 9.36
N ASP A 64 0.44 4.34 9.26
CA ASP A 64 1.16 5.51 8.75
C ASP A 64 0.74 5.84 7.29
N GLN A 65 0.26 4.84 6.53
CA GLN A 65 -0.27 4.98 5.16
C GLN A 65 -1.80 5.19 5.10
N GLY A 66 -2.50 5.26 6.23
CA GLY A 66 -3.96 5.38 6.28
C GLY A 66 -4.72 4.14 5.78
N MET A 67 -4.11 2.96 5.84
CA MET A 67 -4.65 1.70 5.32
C MET A 67 -5.47 0.93 6.37
N ASP A 68 -6.32 1.62 7.12
CA ASP A 68 -7.09 1.05 8.25
C ASP A 68 -7.99 -0.12 7.84
N ASP A 69 -8.56 -0.06 6.63
CA ASP A 69 -9.41 -1.12 6.09
C ASP A 69 -8.61 -2.39 5.79
N ILE A 70 -7.35 -2.25 5.36
CA ILE A 70 -6.43 -3.37 5.16
C ILE A 70 -6.06 -3.98 6.51
N ILE A 71 -5.70 -3.16 7.50
CA ILE A 71 -5.35 -3.64 8.85
C ILE A 71 -6.49 -4.49 9.42
N ALA A 72 -7.72 -3.99 9.38
CA ALA A 72 -8.89 -4.70 9.87
C ALA A 72 -9.10 -6.06 9.16
N LYS A 73 -8.94 -6.09 7.83
CA LYS A 73 -9.05 -7.33 7.04
C LYS A 73 -7.96 -8.33 7.38
N MET A 74 -6.70 -7.89 7.51
CA MET A 74 -5.57 -8.77 7.78
C MET A 74 -5.62 -9.36 9.18
N LYS A 75 -6.01 -8.56 10.19
CA LYS A 75 -6.25 -9.03 11.56
C LYS A 75 -7.38 -10.06 11.60
N LYS A 76 -8.50 -9.79 10.92
CA LYS A 76 -9.63 -10.74 10.83
C LYS A 76 -9.22 -12.05 10.16
N ALA A 77 -8.30 -12.00 9.20
CA ALA A 77 -7.75 -13.18 8.53
C ALA A 77 -6.63 -13.89 9.33
N GLY A 78 -6.16 -13.30 10.44
CA GLY A 78 -5.09 -13.84 11.27
C GLY A 78 -3.72 -13.85 10.58
N VAL A 79 -3.48 -12.92 9.64
CA VAL A 79 -2.23 -12.82 8.88
C VAL A 79 -1.38 -11.62 9.26
N LEU A 80 -1.98 -10.68 9.98
CA LEU A 80 -1.34 -9.61 10.73
C LEU A 80 -1.66 -9.87 12.20
#